data_AF-A0A1B9Y7G5-F1
#
_entry.id   AF-A0A1B9Y7G5-F1
#
_cell.length_a   1.000
_cell.length_b   1.000
_cell.length_c   1.000
_cell.angle_alpha   90.00
_cell.angle_beta   90.00
_cell.angle_gamma   90.00
#
_symmetry.space_group_name_H-M   'P 1'
#
loop_
_entity.id
_entity.type
_entity.pdbx_description
1 polymer ?
#
loop_
_entity_poly.entity_id
_entity_poly.type
_entity_poly.pdbx_seq_one_letter_code
_entity_poly.pdbx_strand_id
1 'polypeptide(L)'
;MNRLILIGNGFDIAHKIKTSYKDFILDYLKKSFSLARDYGKYEDEFLTVIKNNRFDKQLNSNPYINTWELNNFYGYIQSDNSLGITVTGRPIYKETLEYSLKLKNNLISILLSSCRESNWVDIENEYYKILCELSSKNKIQEIIELNKGFELLQNLLYNYLTRIEEQHSSHEYDVSKSYLVSQLTEPIKHNLAPQSKKTVRGISINTNDAPTPSNILFLNFNYTSTIETYVKEIRKTIPNTNVIYIHGKLNDINNPMIFGYGDEEETNFEVLEKYDECLKYVKTYWYLRTNNYENFLKFIDSDEFEVYVMGHSCGMSDKTMLSSIFNNSNCKKIKILTYDM
;
A
#
# COMPACT_ATOMS: atom_id res chain seq x y z
N MET A 1 -8.00 17.67 23.64
CA MET A 1 -6.97 16.82 23.02
C MET A 1 -7.63 15.90 22.01
N ASN A 2 -7.06 15.87 20.81
CA ASN A 2 -7.53 15.11 19.65
C ASN A 2 -6.87 13.73 19.58
N ARG A 3 -7.34 12.88 18.66
CA ARG A 3 -6.66 11.62 18.30
C ARG A 3 -6.52 11.49 16.79
N LEU A 4 -5.27 11.36 16.34
CA LEU A 4 -4.93 11.04 14.97
C LEU A 4 -4.73 9.54 14.84
N ILE A 5 -5.32 8.92 13.82
CA ILE A 5 -5.20 7.48 13.57
C ILE A 5 -4.64 7.30 12.16
N LEU A 6 -3.44 6.75 12.06
CA LEU A 6 -2.78 6.44 10.79
C LEU A 6 -3.14 5.01 10.38
N ILE A 7 -3.63 4.85 9.15
CA ILE A 7 -4.05 3.56 8.61
C ILE A 7 -3.24 3.27 7.35
N GLY A 8 -2.58 2.11 7.31
CA GLY A 8 -1.94 1.61 6.10
C GLY A 8 -2.38 0.20 5.73
N ASN A 9 -1.75 -0.36 4.69
CA ASN A 9 -2.23 -1.56 4.00
C ASN A 9 -2.36 -2.78 4.92
N GLY A 10 -1.59 -2.84 6.01
CA GLY A 10 -1.71 -3.88 7.03
C GLY A 10 -3.09 -3.95 7.69
N PHE A 11 -3.84 -2.85 7.71
CA PHE A 11 -5.24 -2.83 8.17
C PHE A 11 -6.14 -3.67 7.25
N ASP A 12 -6.04 -3.48 5.94
CA ASP A 12 -6.78 -4.25 4.95
C ASP A 12 -6.37 -5.73 4.98
N ILE A 13 -5.07 -6.00 5.11
CA ILE A 13 -4.53 -7.36 5.22
C ILE A 13 -5.07 -8.07 6.47
N ALA A 14 -5.17 -7.38 7.61
CA ALA A 14 -5.79 -7.92 8.83
C ALA A 14 -7.27 -8.25 8.64
N HIS A 15 -7.96 -7.57 7.71
CA HIS A 15 -9.32 -7.89 7.28
C HIS A 15 -9.38 -8.93 6.15
N LYS A 16 -8.26 -9.62 5.88
CA LYS A 16 -8.11 -10.64 4.83
C LYS A 16 -8.34 -10.10 3.42
N ILE A 17 -8.16 -8.79 3.23
CA ILE A 17 -8.21 -8.14 1.93
C ILE A 17 -6.81 -8.18 1.33
N LYS A 18 -6.69 -8.68 0.11
CA LYS A 18 -5.40 -8.93 -0.57
C LYS A 18 -4.82 -7.65 -1.19
N THR A 19 -4.55 -6.63 -0.39
CA THR A 19 -4.05 -5.33 -0.86
C THR A 19 -2.52 -5.23 -0.89
N SER A 20 -1.80 -6.30 -0.55
CA SER A 20 -0.34 -6.28 -0.62
C SER A 20 0.14 -6.18 -2.08
N TYR A 21 1.25 -5.48 -2.31
CA TYR A 21 1.86 -5.43 -3.64
C TYR A 21 2.28 -6.81 -4.16
N LYS A 22 2.57 -7.75 -3.26
CA LYS A 22 2.82 -9.15 -3.61
C LYS A 22 1.58 -9.80 -4.22
N ASP A 23 0.42 -9.64 -3.60
CA ASP A 23 -0.85 -10.18 -4.10
C ASP A 23 -1.21 -9.57 -5.46
N PHE A 24 -0.99 -8.26 -5.61
CA PHE A 24 -1.14 -7.56 -6.88
C PHE A 24 -0.24 -8.15 -7.98
N ILE A 25 1.06 -8.30 -7.73
CA ILE A 25 2.01 -8.86 -8.71
C ILE A 25 1.62 -10.30 -9.07
N LEU A 26 1.20 -11.11 -8.08
CA LEU A 26 0.73 -12.47 -8.32
C LEU A 26 -0.52 -12.50 -9.21
N ASP A 27 -1.51 -11.64 -8.95
CA ASP A 27 -2.71 -11.53 -9.76
C ASP A 27 -2.40 -11.10 -11.20
N TYR A 28 -1.53 -10.10 -11.35
CA TYR A 28 -1.06 -9.64 -12.65
C TYR A 28 -0.43 -10.78 -13.45
N LEU A 29 0.54 -11.51 -12.87
CA LEU A 29 1.18 -12.65 -13.54
C LEU A 29 0.18 -13.76 -13.90
N LYS A 30 -0.74 -14.10 -12.98
CA LYS A 30 -1.80 -15.09 -13.25
C LYS A 30 -2.67 -14.70 -14.43
N LYS A 31 -3.06 -13.43 -14.52
CA LYS A 31 -3.85 -12.89 -15.65
C LYS A 31 -3.06 -12.96 -16.94
N SER A 32 -1.81 -12.50 -16.96
CA SER A 32 -0.95 -12.51 -18.14
C SER A 32 -0.75 -13.92 -18.71
N PHE A 33 -0.49 -14.91 -17.84
CA PHE A 33 -0.36 -16.30 -18.26
C PHE A 33 -1.69 -16.93 -18.68
N SER A 34 -2.79 -16.58 -18.02
CA SER A 34 -4.13 -17.06 -18.41
C SER A 34 -4.55 -16.53 -19.78
N LEU A 35 -4.28 -15.26 -20.06
CA LEU A 35 -4.52 -14.68 -21.38
C LEU A 35 -3.65 -15.34 -22.46
N ALA A 36 -2.37 -15.60 -22.18
CA ALA A 36 -1.52 -16.35 -23.09
C ALA A 36 -1.98 -17.81 -23.29
N ARG A 37 -2.54 -18.46 -22.25
CA ARG A 37 -3.15 -19.79 -22.35
C ARG A 37 -4.28 -19.81 -23.37
N ASP A 38 -5.14 -18.80 -23.32
CA ASP A 38 -6.41 -18.73 -24.04
C ASP A 38 -6.23 -18.19 -25.47
N TYR A 39 -5.34 -17.20 -25.65
CA TYR A 39 -5.12 -16.51 -26.93
C TYR A 39 -3.77 -16.83 -27.59
N GLY A 40 -2.93 -17.66 -26.96
CA GLY A 40 -1.61 -18.05 -27.46
C GLY A 40 -0.48 -17.07 -27.11
N LYS A 41 -0.81 -15.79 -26.86
CA LYS A 41 0.15 -14.76 -26.48
C LYS A 41 -0.51 -13.68 -25.61
N TYR A 42 0.25 -13.15 -24.67
CA TYR A 42 -0.04 -11.90 -23.96
C TYR A 42 1.17 -10.97 -24.06
N GLU A 43 0.92 -9.68 -24.23
CA GLU A 43 1.98 -8.67 -24.35
C GLU A 43 1.50 -7.30 -23.88
N ASP A 44 2.29 -6.65 -23.03
CA ASP A 44 2.15 -5.25 -22.61
C ASP A 44 3.54 -4.59 -22.54
N GLU A 45 3.66 -3.42 -21.91
CA GLU A 45 4.90 -2.67 -21.71
C GLU A 45 5.88 -3.38 -20.76
N PHE A 46 5.41 -4.28 -19.90
CA PHE A 46 6.22 -4.96 -18.90
C PHE A 46 6.73 -6.32 -19.36
N LEU A 47 5.90 -7.12 -20.01
CA LEU A 47 6.29 -8.48 -20.37
C LEU A 47 5.60 -9.01 -21.63
N THR A 48 6.12 -10.13 -22.10
CA THR A 48 5.51 -10.95 -23.14
C THR A 48 5.46 -12.38 -22.65
N VAL A 49 4.28 -12.98 -22.67
CA VAL A 49 4.08 -14.41 -22.44
C VAL A 49 3.64 -15.06 -23.73
N ILE A 50 4.36 -16.09 -24.19
CA ILE A 50 3.97 -16.87 -25.38
C ILE A 50 3.75 -18.31 -24.93
N LYS A 51 2.57 -18.85 -25.25
CA LYS A 51 2.25 -20.26 -25.06
C LYS A 51 2.95 -21.09 -26.14
N ASN A 52 3.77 -22.03 -25.72
CA ASN A 52 4.38 -23.01 -26.59
C ASN A 52 3.39 -24.15 -26.80
N ASN A 53 2.89 -24.36 -28.02
CA ASN A 53 1.97 -25.47 -28.32
C ASN A 53 2.66 -26.83 -28.50
N ARG A 54 4.00 -26.88 -28.50
CA ARG A 54 4.81 -28.09 -28.68
C ARG A 54 5.48 -28.57 -27.38
N PHE A 55 5.04 -28.06 -26.23
CA PHE A 55 5.58 -28.46 -24.94
C PHE A 55 5.28 -29.92 -24.59
N ASP A 56 6.14 -30.51 -23.76
CA ASP A 56 5.95 -31.88 -23.30
C ASP A 56 4.93 -31.92 -22.15
N LYS A 57 3.72 -32.41 -22.44
CA LYS A 57 2.64 -32.56 -21.46
C LYS A 57 2.96 -33.56 -20.34
N GLN A 58 3.84 -34.54 -20.58
CA GLN A 58 4.21 -35.54 -19.56
C GLN A 58 5.20 -34.96 -18.54
N LEU A 59 6.00 -33.97 -18.95
CA LEU A 59 6.92 -33.25 -18.07
C LEU A 59 6.28 -32.01 -17.42
N ASN A 60 5.14 -31.55 -17.93
CA ASN A 60 4.43 -30.41 -17.37
C ASN A 60 3.55 -30.85 -16.18
N SER A 61 4.16 -30.88 -15.00
CA SER A 61 3.48 -31.12 -13.73
C SER A 61 2.87 -29.86 -13.12
N ASN A 62 2.80 -28.74 -13.84
CA ASN A 62 2.33 -27.49 -13.26
C ASN A 62 0.83 -27.56 -12.96
N PRO A 63 0.40 -27.15 -11.76
CA PRO A 63 -1.01 -27.14 -11.42
C PRO A 63 -1.74 -26.05 -12.24
N TYR A 64 -3.06 -25.92 -12.13
CA TYR A 64 -3.80 -24.86 -12.82
C TYR A 64 -3.22 -23.48 -12.45
N ILE A 65 -3.03 -22.56 -13.42
CA ILE A 65 -2.44 -21.22 -13.21
C ILE A 65 -3.04 -20.49 -11.98
N ASN A 66 -4.34 -20.68 -11.73
CA ASN A 66 -5.03 -20.09 -10.59
C ASN A 66 -4.44 -20.50 -9.22
N THR A 67 -3.81 -21.68 -9.12
CA THR A 67 -3.17 -22.18 -7.90
C THR A 67 -1.67 -21.89 -7.86
N TRP A 68 -1.12 -21.18 -8.85
CA TRP A 68 0.31 -20.84 -8.85
C TRP A 68 0.62 -19.81 -7.77
N GLU A 69 1.80 -19.93 -7.20
CA GLU A 69 2.45 -18.92 -6.37
C GLU A 69 3.56 -18.24 -7.18
N LEU A 70 4.14 -17.15 -6.69
CA LEU A 70 5.20 -16.39 -7.40
C LEU A 70 6.36 -17.29 -7.85
N ASN A 71 6.73 -18.29 -7.05
CA ASN A 71 7.79 -19.24 -7.37
C ASN A 71 7.55 -20.05 -8.65
N ASN A 72 6.29 -20.31 -9.00
CA ASN A 72 5.97 -21.01 -10.25
C ASN A 72 6.29 -20.16 -11.48
N PHE A 73 6.21 -18.83 -11.37
CA PHE A 73 6.50 -17.92 -12.49
C PHE A 73 7.99 -17.69 -12.68
N TYR A 74 8.80 -17.71 -11.63
CA TYR A 74 10.25 -17.48 -11.72
C TYR A 74 10.97 -18.51 -12.60
N GLY A 75 10.45 -19.73 -12.72
CA GLY A 75 10.98 -20.74 -13.64
C GLY A 75 10.81 -20.41 -15.12
N TYR A 76 9.94 -19.44 -15.46
CA TYR A 76 9.70 -19.01 -16.84
C TYR A 76 10.46 -17.75 -17.24
N ILE A 77 10.98 -16.98 -16.28
CA ILE A 77 11.75 -15.76 -16.58
C ILE A 77 13.00 -16.17 -17.36
N GLN A 78 13.13 -15.67 -18.57
CA GLN A 78 14.32 -15.89 -19.39
C GLN A 78 15.55 -15.32 -18.67
N SER A 79 16.43 -16.17 -18.16
CA SER A 79 17.80 -15.75 -17.86
C SER A 79 18.55 -15.58 -19.18
N ASP A 80 19.17 -14.42 -19.38
CA ASP A 80 20.09 -14.18 -20.49
C ASP A 80 21.36 -15.05 -20.40
N ASN A 81 21.58 -15.70 -19.25
CA ASN A 81 22.65 -16.68 -19.06
C ASN A 81 22.15 -18.00 -18.45
N SER A 82 22.67 -19.09 -19.02
CA SER A 82 22.72 -20.49 -18.54
C SER A 82 21.50 -21.41 -18.76
N LEU A 83 21.76 -22.42 -19.61
CA LEU A 83 21.58 -23.86 -19.36
C LEU A 83 20.50 -24.26 -18.33
N GLY A 84 19.42 -24.85 -18.88
CA GLY A 84 18.46 -25.77 -18.26
C GLY A 84 18.31 -25.78 -16.74
N ILE A 85 17.16 -25.31 -16.28
CA ILE A 85 16.63 -25.64 -14.94
C ILE A 85 16.64 -27.16 -14.79
N THR A 86 17.33 -27.67 -13.77
CA THR A 86 17.36 -29.09 -13.46
C THR A 86 16.32 -29.37 -12.40
N VAL A 87 15.19 -29.98 -12.78
CA VAL A 87 14.31 -30.69 -11.86
C VAL A 87 14.52 -32.17 -12.16
N THR A 88 14.89 -32.95 -11.13
CA THR A 88 15.23 -34.40 -11.22
C THR A 88 16.53 -34.80 -11.96
N GLY A 89 17.48 -33.89 -12.17
CA GLY A 89 18.78 -34.25 -12.80
C GLY A 89 18.74 -34.40 -14.33
N ARG A 90 17.64 -34.01 -14.98
CA ARG A 90 17.57 -33.90 -16.46
C ARG A 90 17.57 -32.43 -16.88
N PRO A 91 18.40 -32.03 -17.86
CA PRO A 91 18.36 -30.68 -18.40
C PRO A 91 17.04 -30.46 -19.17
N ILE A 92 16.21 -29.53 -18.70
CA ILE A 92 15.02 -29.08 -19.40
C ILE A 92 15.48 -28.11 -20.50
N TYR A 93 15.43 -28.55 -21.76
CA TYR A 93 15.62 -27.65 -22.90
C TYR A 93 14.41 -26.70 -22.98
N LYS A 94 14.65 -25.40 -23.20
CA LYS A 94 13.61 -24.32 -23.26
C LYS A 94 12.38 -24.69 -24.13
N GLU A 95 12.56 -25.56 -25.11
CA GLU A 95 11.52 -26.09 -26.01
C GLU A 95 10.45 -26.96 -25.33
N THR A 96 10.69 -27.38 -24.07
CA THR A 96 9.79 -28.25 -23.29
C THR A 96 8.89 -27.48 -22.31
N LEU A 97 9.12 -26.19 -22.09
CA LEU A 97 8.27 -25.36 -21.22
C LEU A 97 6.97 -24.97 -21.94
N GLU A 98 5.85 -24.95 -21.20
CA GLU A 98 4.53 -24.57 -21.73
C GLU A 98 4.46 -23.08 -22.10
N TYR A 99 5.25 -22.24 -21.43
CA TYR A 99 5.29 -20.81 -21.67
C TYR A 99 6.72 -20.31 -21.84
N SER A 100 6.88 -19.20 -22.54
CA SER A 100 8.08 -18.38 -22.48
C SER A 100 7.71 -16.98 -22.00
N LEU A 101 8.50 -16.44 -21.06
CA LEU A 101 8.28 -15.12 -20.48
C LEU A 101 9.50 -14.22 -20.77
N LYS A 102 9.27 -13.14 -21.50
CA LYS A 102 10.27 -12.08 -21.73
C LYS A 102 9.87 -10.84 -20.96
N LEU A 103 10.77 -10.32 -20.13
CA LEU A 103 10.59 -9.01 -19.48
C LEU A 103 11.08 -7.91 -20.42
N LYS A 104 10.33 -6.81 -20.49
CA LYS A 104 10.59 -5.68 -21.39
C LYS A 104 11.10 -4.44 -20.67
N ASN A 105 10.67 -4.24 -19.43
CA ASN A 105 10.97 -3.05 -18.65
C ASN A 105 11.88 -3.38 -17.45
N ASN A 106 12.81 -2.50 -17.12
CA ASN A 106 13.71 -2.71 -15.97
C ASN A 106 12.94 -2.72 -14.63
N LEU A 107 11.89 -1.91 -14.50
CA LEU A 107 11.09 -1.83 -13.28
C LEU A 107 10.50 -3.19 -12.92
N ILE A 108 9.80 -3.87 -13.84
CA ILE A 108 9.19 -5.18 -13.53
C ILE A 108 10.24 -6.23 -13.17
N SER A 109 11.43 -6.19 -13.77
CA SER A 109 12.54 -7.08 -13.42
C SER A 109 12.99 -6.86 -11.97
N ILE A 110 13.11 -5.61 -11.53
CA ILE A 110 13.45 -5.25 -10.16
C ILE A 110 12.34 -5.68 -9.21
N LEU A 111 11.07 -5.37 -9.52
CA LEU A 111 9.93 -5.75 -8.67
C LEU A 111 9.84 -7.26 -8.47
N LEU A 112 9.98 -8.04 -9.54
CA LEU A 112 9.96 -9.50 -9.46
C LEU A 112 11.13 -10.07 -8.66
N SER A 113 12.31 -9.46 -8.76
CA SER A 113 13.50 -9.83 -7.99
C SER A 113 13.32 -9.51 -6.51
N SER A 114 12.84 -8.32 -6.17
CA SER A 114 12.54 -7.92 -4.79
C SER A 114 11.50 -8.83 -4.12
N CYS A 115 10.44 -9.19 -4.85
CA CYS A 115 9.47 -10.16 -4.37
C CYS A 115 10.08 -11.55 -4.11
N ARG A 116 11.08 -11.95 -4.90
CA ARG A 116 11.76 -13.25 -4.75
C ARG A 116 12.66 -13.29 -3.52
N GLU A 117 13.39 -12.20 -3.27
CA GLU A 117 14.42 -12.13 -2.22
C GLU A 117 13.82 -11.81 -0.84
N SER A 118 12.90 -10.85 -0.80
CA SER A 118 12.42 -10.25 0.45
C SER A 118 10.94 -10.52 0.73
N ASN A 119 10.23 -11.17 -0.19
CA ASN A 119 8.77 -11.39 -0.11
C ASN A 119 7.96 -10.08 0.09
N TRP A 120 8.58 -8.94 -0.21
CA TRP A 120 8.06 -7.60 -0.05
C TRP A 120 8.69 -6.71 -1.11
N VAL A 121 7.96 -5.67 -1.52
CA VAL A 121 8.45 -4.69 -2.49
C VAL A 121 7.87 -3.34 -2.14
N ASP A 122 8.67 -2.29 -2.27
CA ASP A 122 8.26 -0.90 -2.19
C ASP A 122 8.35 -0.30 -3.59
N ILE A 123 7.25 -0.39 -4.33
CA ILE A 123 7.23 -0.03 -5.74
C ILE A 123 7.58 1.45 -5.94
N GLU A 124 7.08 2.33 -5.06
CA GLU A 124 7.30 3.78 -5.09
C GLU A 124 8.79 4.11 -4.89
N ASN A 125 9.43 3.48 -3.90
CA ASN A 125 10.85 3.67 -3.62
C ASN A 125 11.76 3.05 -4.71
N GLU A 126 11.42 1.88 -5.24
CA GLU A 126 12.20 1.28 -6.34
C GLU A 126 12.10 2.12 -7.62
N TYR A 127 10.91 2.63 -7.94
CA TYR A 127 10.74 3.60 -9.03
C TYR A 127 11.59 4.85 -8.79
N TYR A 128 11.56 5.42 -7.58
CA TYR A 128 12.34 6.61 -7.22
C TYR A 128 13.84 6.42 -7.39
N LYS A 129 14.39 5.28 -6.95
CA LYS A 129 15.82 4.97 -7.09
C LYS A 129 16.24 4.91 -8.56
N ILE A 130 15.46 4.22 -9.39
CA ILE A 130 15.74 4.13 -10.83
C ILE A 130 15.67 5.52 -11.46
N LEU A 131 14.68 6.33 -11.09
CA LEU A 131 14.52 7.69 -11.59
C LEU A 131 15.74 8.57 -11.26
N CYS A 132 16.20 8.55 -10.00
CA CYS A 132 17.41 9.26 -9.57
C CYS A 132 18.65 8.81 -10.35
N GLU A 133 18.82 7.49 -10.54
CA GLU A 133 19.94 6.94 -11.32
C GLU A 133 19.91 7.44 -12.77
N LEU A 134 18.77 7.34 -13.44
CA LEU A 134 18.61 7.78 -14.83
C LEU A 134 18.79 9.29 -14.98
N SER A 135 18.25 10.08 -14.05
CA SER A 135 18.37 11.54 -14.06
C SER A 135 19.83 11.98 -13.89
N SER A 136 20.55 11.38 -12.93
CA SER A 136 21.99 11.66 -12.73
C SER A 136 22.84 11.34 -13.98
N LYS A 137 22.40 10.38 -14.79
CA LYS A 137 23.03 9.96 -16.05
C LYS A 137 22.50 10.69 -17.28
N ASN A 138 21.56 11.63 -17.12
CA ASN A 138 20.93 12.40 -18.21
C ASN A 138 20.21 11.52 -19.26
N LYS A 139 19.59 10.43 -18.82
CA LYS A 139 18.94 9.42 -19.66
C LYS A 139 17.45 9.70 -19.86
N ILE A 140 17.12 10.84 -20.50
CA ILE A 140 15.74 11.32 -20.63
C ILE A 140 14.81 10.34 -21.34
N GLN A 141 15.29 9.63 -22.37
CA GLN A 141 14.46 8.67 -23.11
C GLN A 141 14.08 7.47 -22.22
N GLU A 142 15.02 6.98 -21.42
CA GLU A 142 14.75 5.91 -20.46
C GLU A 142 13.86 6.37 -19.29
N ILE A 143 13.92 7.65 -18.90
CA ILE A 143 12.97 8.23 -17.92
C ILE A 143 11.55 8.23 -18.50
N ILE A 144 11.37 8.60 -19.77
CA ILE A 144 10.06 8.54 -20.45
C ILE A 144 9.54 7.09 -20.48
N GLU A 145 10.40 6.12 -20.74
CA GLU A 145 10.03 4.69 -20.74
C GLU A 145 9.71 4.17 -19.33
N LEU A 146 10.46 4.60 -18.31
CA LEU A 146 10.18 4.32 -16.91
C LEU A 146 8.80 4.88 -16.51
N ASN A 147 8.52 6.12 -16.88
CA ASN A 147 7.24 6.79 -16.62
C ASN A 147 6.05 6.09 -17.25
N LYS A 148 6.20 5.56 -18.48
CA LYS A 148 5.16 4.76 -19.15
C LYS A 148 4.91 3.44 -18.43
N GLY A 149 5.98 2.76 -18.01
CA GLY A 149 5.86 1.55 -17.19
C GLY A 149 5.17 1.82 -15.86
N PHE A 150 5.54 2.91 -15.18
CA PHE A 150 4.91 3.30 -13.92
C PHE A 150 3.43 3.67 -14.08
N GLU A 151 3.06 4.33 -15.18
CA GLU A 151 1.66 4.62 -15.53
C GLU A 151 0.84 3.35 -15.73
N LEU A 152 1.37 2.38 -16.50
CA LEU A 152 0.74 1.08 -16.66
C LEU A 152 0.53 0.40 -15.30
N LEU A 153 1.55 0.42 -14.43
CA LEU A 153 1.49 -0.18 -13.11
C LEU A 153 0.40 0.44 -12.24
N GLN A 154 0.28 1.77 -12.23
CA GLN A 154 -0.80 2.47 -11.52
C GLN A 154 -2.18 2.02 -12.01
N ASN A 155 -2.37 1.94 -13.33
CA ASN A 155 -3.62 1.49 -13.92
C ASN A 155 -3.94 0.03 -13.58
N LEU A 156 -2.94 -0.86 -13.63
CA LEU A 156 -3.09 -2.27 -13.25
C LEU A 156 -3.41 -2.41 -11.76
N LEU A 157 -2.75 -1.63 -10.90
CA LEU A 157 -2.98 -1.63 -9.46
C LEU A 157 -4.38 -1.09 -9.13
N TYR A 158 -4.78 0.03 -9.72
CA TYR A 158 -6.12 0.61 -9.57
C TYR A 158 -7.21 -0.41 -9.92
N ASN A 159 -7.09 -1.05 -11.09
CA ASN A 159 -8.05 -2.06 -11.55
C ASN A 159 -8.05 -3.31 -10.65
N TYR A 160 -6.87 -3.72 -10.17
CA TYR A 160 -6.74 -4.81 -9.21
C TYR A 160 -7.48 -4.49 -7.91
N LEU A 161 -7.15 -3.36 -7.28
CA LEU A 161 -7.71 -2.96 -5.98
C LEU A 161 -9.21 -2.72 -6.07
N THR A 162 -9.70 -2.08 -7.13
CA THR A 162 -11.14 -1.87 -7.37
C THR A 162 -11.90 -3.21 -7.37
N ARG A 163 -11.40 -4.19 -8.11
CA ARG A 163 -12.01 -5.52 -8.16
C ARG A 163 -11.96 -6.24 -6.82
N ILE A 164 -10.85 -6.13 -6.09
CA ILE A 164 -10.72 -6.74 -4.76
C ILE A 164 -11.71 -6.09 -3.79
N GLU A 165 -11.80 -4.75 -3.78
CA GLU A 165 -12.77 -4.03 -2.95
C GLU A 165 -14.20 -4.47 -3.25
N GLU A 166 -14.61 -4.52 -4.52
CA GLU A 166 -15.94 -5.00 -4.93
C GLU A 166 -16.23 -6.44 -4.45
N GLN A 167 -15.24 -7.33 -4.52
CA GLN A 167 -15.35 -8.70 -4.01
C GLN A 167 -15.58 -8.73 -2.49
N HIS A 168 -14.94 -7.83 -1.75
CA HIS A 168 -15.05 -7.74 -0.30
C HIS A 168 -16.28 -6.95 0.20
N SER A 169 -16.75 -5.94 -0.54
CA SER A 169 -17.93 -5.12 -0.18
C SER A 169 -19.22 -5.93 -0.02
N SER A 170 -19.27 -7.16 -0.53
CA SER A 170 -20.40 -8.08 -0.37
C SER A 170 -20.59 -8.58 1.08
N HIS A 171 -19.64 -8.34 1.98
CA HIS A 171 -19.68 -8.78 3.37
C HIS A 171 -19.60 -7.56 4.31
N GLU A 172 -20.73 -6.95 4.66
CA GLU A 172 -20.76 -5.97 5.75
C GLU A 172 -20.41 -6.67 7.07
N TYR A 173 -19.28 -6.28 7.67
CA TYR A 173 -18.89 -6.74 9.01
C TYR A 173 -19.64 -5.92 10.06
N ASP A 174 -20.35 -6.59 10.99
CA ASP A 174 -20.86 -5.93 12.18
C ASP A 174 -19.69 -5.57 13.12
N VAL A 175 -19.34 -4.28 13.14
CA VAL A 175 -18.27 -3.74 13.99
C VAL A 175 -18.77 -3.18 15.32
N SER A 176 -20.08 -3.26 15.63
CA SER A 176 -20.67 -2.67 16.84
C SER A 176 -20.08 -3.24 18.14
N LYS A 177 -19.62 -4.50 18.09
CA LYS A 177 -18.93 -5.19 19.20
C LYS A 177 -17.43 -5.34 18.95
N SER A 178 -16.88 -4.61 17.98
CA SER A 178 -15.47 -4.71 17.66
C SER A 178 -14.62 -4.17 18.82
N TYR A 179 -13.69 -5.00 19.29
CA TYR A 179 -12.68 -4.57 20.25
C TYR A 179 -11.90 -3.36 19.72
N LEU A 180 -11.67 -3.28 18.41
CA LEU A 180 -10.99 -2.16 17.79
C LEU A 180 -11.75 -0.84 18.00
N VAL A 181 -13.08 -0.82 17.82
CA VAL A 181 -13.89 0.39 18.10
C VAL A 181 -13.66 0.85 19.53
N SER A 182 -13.70 -0.06 20.50
CA SER A 182 -13.47 0.28 21.91
C SER A 182 -12.07 0.83 22.18
N GLN A 183 -11.03 0.28 21.53
CA GLN A 183 -9.66 0.76 21.64
C GLN A 183 -9.48 2.15 21.02
N LEU A 184 -10.08 2.39 19.86
CA LEU A 184 -9.96 3.68 19.17
C LEU A 184 -10.72 4.81 19.88
N THR A 185 -11.76 4.47 20.64
CA THR A 185 -12.51 5.42 21.49
C THR A 185 -11.99 5.49 22.93
N GLU A 186 -10.88 4.82 23.26
CA GLU A 186 -10.42 4.74 24.65
C GLU A 186 -10.14 6.14 25.25
N PRO A 187 -10.43 6.37 26.53
CA PRO A 187 -10.14 7.65 27.17
C PRO A 187 -8.67 8.07 27.05
N ILE A 188 -8.45 9.38 26.98
CA ILE A 188 -7.13 9.97 27.02
C ILE A 188 -6.61 9.90 28.45
N LYS A 189 -5.48 9.20 28.65
CA LYS A 189 -4.87 9.01 29.98
C LYS A 189 -3.70 9.96 30.28
N HIS A 190 -3.45 10.95 29.43
CA HIS A 190 -2.37 11.92 29.63
C HIS A 190 -2.78 12.95 30.72
N ASN A 191 -1.91 13.19 31.70
CA ASN A 191 -2.09 14.16 32.80
C ASN A 191 -3.24 13.92 33.81
N LEU A 192 -3.61 12.67 34.12
CA LEU A 192 -4.39 12.44 35.34
C LEU A 192 -3.51 12.80 36.55
N ALA A 193 -3.76 13.97 37.16
CA ALA A 193 -3.33 14.25 38.52
C ALA A 193 -3.70 13.05 39.42
N PRO A 194 -2.89 12.72 40.45
CA PRO A 194 -3.16 11.58 41.32
C PRO A 194 -4.62 11.61 41.77
N GLN A 195 -5.32 10.50 41.51
CA GLN A 195 -6.75 10.34 41.70
C GLN A 195 -7.22 10.99 43.01
N SER A 196 -8.00 12.06 42.93
CA SER A 196 -8.63 12.62 44.13
C SER A 196 -9.80 11.70 44.51
N LYS A 197 -9.54 10.77 45.43
CA LYS A 197 -10.61 10.01 46.09
C LYS A 197 -11.46 11.00 46.91
N LYS A 198 -12.59 11.44 46.37
CA LYS A 198 -13.61 12.14 47.16
C LYS A 198 -14.45 11.10 47.90
N THR A 199 -14.19 10.96 49.19
CA THR A 199 -15.06 10.21 50.09
C THR A 199 -16.24 11.09 50.47
N VAL A 200 -17.43 10.77 49.97
CA VAL A 200 -18.69 11.38 50.43
C VAL A 200 -19.50 10.29 51.10
N ARG A 201 -19.78 10.45 52.40
CA ARG A 201 -20.59 9.51 53.21
C ARG A 201 -20.13 8.03 53.15
N GLY A 202 -18.82 7.78 53.18
CA GLY A 202 -18.28 6.41 53.23
C GLY A 202 -18.37 5.62 51.92
N ILE A 203 -18.86 6.24 50.84
CA ILE A 203 -18.87 5.66 49.50
C ILE A 203 -17.73 6.32 48.71
N SER A 204 -16.78 5.51 48.26
CA SER A 204 -15.77 5.93 47.29
C SER A 204 -16.42 6.02 45.92
N ILE A 205 -16.75 7.23 45.47
CA ILE A 205 -17.25 7.48 44.12
C ILE A 205 -16.04 7.84 43.26
N ASN A 206 -15.73 7.02 42.25
CA ASN A 206 -14.80 7.40 41.19
C ASN A 206 -15.48 8.49 40.34
N THR A 207 -15.42 9.74 40.76
CA THR A 207 -15.80 10.88 39.93
C THR A 207 -14.58 11.27 39.11
N ASN A 208 -14.45 10.73 37.90
CA ASN A 208 -13.74 11.28 36.74
C ASN A 208 -13.44 10.13 35.78
N ASP A 209 -14.41 9.75 34.95
CA ASP A 209 -14.09 9.04 33.72
C ASP A 209 -13.10 9.91 32.95
N ALA A 210 -11.94 9.34 32.60
CA ALA A 210 -10.96 10.06 31.80
C ALA A 210 -11.64 10.59 30.53
N PRO A 211 -11.33 11.82 30.08
CA PRO A 211 -12.02 12.41 28.94
C PRO A 211 -11.77 11.59 27.68
N THR A 212 -12.83 11.35 26.90
CA THR A 212 -12.72 10.81 25.54
C THR A 212 -12.11 11.86 24.60
N PRO A 213 -11.52 11.45 23.47
CA PRO A 213 -11.03 12.40 22.46
C PRO A 213 -12.11 13.39 22.01
N SER A 214 -11.74 14.68 21.90
CA SER A 214 -12.65 15.72 21.40
C SER A 214 -12.96 15.54 19.92
N ASN A 215 -11.94 15.16 19.14
CA ASN A 215 -12.02 14.89 17.71
C ASN A 215 -11.15 13.67 17.38
N ILE A 216 -11.61 12.87 16.42
CA ILE A 216 -10.82 11.78 15.83
C ILE A 216 -10.64 12.06 14.34
N LEU A 217 -9.40 11.99 13.86
CA LEU A 217 -9.09 12.01 12.44
C LEU A 217 -8.41 10.69 12.06
N PHE A 218 -9.02 9.99 11.11
CA PHE A 218 -8.39 8.88 10.40
C PHE A 218 -7.64 9.44 9.19
N LEU A 219 -6.32 9.35 9.20
CA LEU A 219 -5.50 9.59 8.03
C LEU A 219 -5.25 8.25 7.34
N ASN A 220 -6.03 7.99 6.29
CA ASN A 220 -6.01 6.74 5.56
C ASN A 220 -5.05 6.82 4.38
N PHE A 221 -3.99 6.01 4.42
CA PHE A 221 -3.02 5.85 3.34
C PHE A 221 -3.44 4.74 2.36
N ASN A 222 -4.47 3.96 2.70
CA ASN A 222 -5.05 2.96 1.81
C ASN A 222 -6.02 3.63 0.84
N TYR A 223 -6.15 3.01 -0.33
CA TYR A 223 -7.12 3.44 -1.33
C TYR A 223 -8.53 2.88 -1.06
N THR A 224 -8.64 1.79 -0.30
CA THR A 224 -9.89 1.09 -0.01
C THR A 224 -10.69 1.76 1.11
N SER A 225 -12.00 1.53 1.10
CA SER A 225 -12.97 2.08 2.04
C SER A 225 -13.23 1.22 3.29
N THR A 226 -12.39 0.22 3.57
CA THR A 226 -12.55 -0.73 4.69
C THR A 226 -12.80 -0.04 6.04
N ILE A 227 -12.18 1.12 6.27
CA ILE A 227 -12.30 1.87 7.52
C ILE A 227 -13.67 2.55 7.70
N GLU A 228 -14.42 2.81 6.64
CA GLU A 228 -15.66 3.60 6.69
C GLU A 228 -16.70 3.00 7.64
N THR A 229 -16.78 1.67 7.71
CA THR A 229 -17.70 0.97 8.62
C THR A 229 -17.33 1.25 10.09
N TYR A 230 -16.04 1.28 10.43
CA TYR A 230 -15.57 1.65 11.76
C TYR A 230 -15.81 3.12 12.07
N VAL A 231 -15.57 4.01 11.11
CA VAL A 231 -15.84 5.45 11.26
C VAL A 231 -17.31 5.70 11.58
N LYS A 232 -18.23 5.05 10.85
CA LYS A 232 -19.68 5.14 11.11
C LYS A 232 -20.04 4.71 12.53
N GLU A 233 -19.44 3.64 13.04
CA GLU A 233 -19.68 3.16 14.40
C GLU A 233 -19.11 4.10 15.45
N ILE A 234 -17.86 4.55 15.27
CA ILE A 234 -17.16 5.44 16.20
C ILE A 234 -17.88 6.79 16.31
N ARG A 235 -18.47 7.30 15.22
CA ARG A 235 -19.29 8.53 15.23
C ARG A 235 -20.46 8.51 16.21
N LYS A 236 -20.97 7.32 16.58
CA LYS A 236 -22.02 7.19 17.59
C LYS A 236 -21.54 7.62 18.98
N THR A 237 -20.25 7.41 19.27
CA THR A 237 -19.62 7.76 20.55
C THR A 237 -18.90 9.09 20.49
N ILE A 238 -18.22 9.38 19.37
CA ILE A 238 -17.44 10.60 19.14
C ILE A 238 -17.89 11.22 17.82
N PRO A 239 -18.90 12.12 17.83
CA PRO A 239 -19.50 12.67 16.60
C PRO A 239 -18.49 13.36 15.66
N ASN A 240 -17.48 14.02 16.22
CA ASN A 240 -16.42 14.70 15.46
C ASN A 240 -15.33 13.71 15.01
N THR A 241 -15.74 12.67 14.28
CA THR A 241 -14.84 11.67 13.69
C THR A 241 -14.83 11.81 12.17
N ASN A 242 -13.66 12.06 11.60
CA ASN A 242 -13.47 12.28 10.17
C ASN A 242 -12.44 11.31 9.57
N VAL A 243 -12.49 11.12 8.26
CA VAL A 243 -11.52 10.34 7.50
C VAL A 243 -11.00 11.19 6.34
N ILE A 244 -9.68 11.21 6.18
CA ILE A 244 -8.97 11.82 5.06
C ILE A 244 -8.23 10.70 4.34
N TYR A 245 -8.50 10.52 3.05
CA TYR A 245 -7.79 9.59 2.19
C TYR A 245 -6.62 10.34 1.55
N ILE A 246 -5.46 10.29 2.19
CA ILE A 246 -4.37 11.18 1.83
C ILE A 246 -3.74 10.82 0.49
N HIS A 247 -3.74 9.54 0.15
CA HIS A 247 -3.31 9.03 -1.16
C HIS A 247 -4.45 8.90 -2.17
N GLY A 248 -5.65 9.41 -1.89
CA GLY A 248 -6.79 9.18 -2.76
C GLY A 248 -7.65 7.98 -2.36
N LYS A 249 -8.84 7.90 -2.94
CA LYS A 249 -9.85 6.87 -2.66
C LYS A 249 -10.26 6.18 -3.96
N LEU A 250 -10.38 4.85 -3.95
CA LEU A 250 -10.86 4.11 -5.10
C LEU A 250 -12.25 4.60 -5.51
N ASN A 251 -12.48 4.68 -6.82
CA ASN A 251 -13.73 5.16 -7.41
C ASN A 251 -14.14 6.59 -7.03
N ASP A 252 -13.21 7.41 -6.51
CA ASP A 252 -13.44 8.83 -6.25
C ASP A 252 -12.66 9.70 -7.24
N ILE A 253 -13.37 10.29 -8.21
CA ILE A 253 -12.78 11.15 -9.23
C ILE A 253 -12.23 12.47 -8.65
N ASN A 254 -12.75 12.92 -7.51
CA ASN A 254 -12.31 14.17 -6.87
C ASN A 254 -11.09 13.95 -5.96
N ASN A 255 -10.77 12.69 -5.64
CA ASN A 255 -9.62 12.32 -4.85
C ASN A 255 -8.93 11.10 -5.47
N PRO A 256 -8.34 11.27 -6.69
CA PRO A 256 -7.77 10.17 -7.44
C PRO A 256 -6.58 9.56 -6.72
N MET A 257 -6.25 8.30 -7.08
CA MET A 257 -5.08 7.60 -6.58
C MET A 257 -3.80 8.42 -6.79
N ILE A 258 -3.11 8.69 -5.68
CA ILE A 258 -1.78 9.27 -5.61
C ILE A 258 -0.83 8.10 -5.33
N PHE A 259 -0.04 7.75 -6.33
CA PHE A 259 0.94 6.67 -6.28
C PHE A 259 2.21 7.17 -6.97
N GLY A 260 3.29 7.34 -6.22
CA GLY A 260 4.44 8.13 -6.64
C GLY A 260 5.50 8.23 -5.57
N TYR A 261 6.38 9.20 -5.65
CA TYR A 261 7.50 9.34 -4.72
C TYR A 261 7.55 10.74 -4.12
N GLY A 262 8.29 10.88 -3.01
CA GLY A 262 8.75 12.16 -2.49
C GLY A 262 7.65 13.06 -1.91
N ASP A 263 7.70 13.30 -0.61
CA ASP A 263 6.87 14.27 0.12
C ASP A 263 7.64 15.48 0.68
N GLU A 264 8.83 15.75 0.08
CA GLU A 264 9.62 17.00 0.05
C GLU A 264 10.98 17.07 0.79
N GLU A 265 11.28 16.32 1.85
CA GLU A 265 12.56 16.56 2.58
C GLU A 265 13.77 15.76 2.07
N GLU A 266 13.57 14.60 1.44
CA GLU A 266 14.67 13.74 0.94
C GLU A 266 14.68 13.58 -0.58
N THR A 267 13.76 14.26 -1.25
CA THR A 267 13.73 14.22 -2.70
C THR A 267 14.92 15.03 -3.19
N ASN A 268 15.85 14.38 -3.91
CA ASN A 268 16.96 15.04 -4.57
C ASN A 268 16.46 15.92 -5.74
N PHE A 269 15.75 17.00 -5.41
CA PHE A 269 15.15 17.92 -6.36
C PHE A 269 16.20 18.57 -7.23
N GLU A 270 17.41 18.82 -6.73
CA GLU A 270 18.53 19.31 -7.55
C GLU A 270 18.82 18.41 -8.75
N VAL A 271 18.71 17.08 -8.57
CA VAL A 271 18.88 16.10 -9.66
C VAL A 271 17.61 15.94 -10.49
N LEU A 272 16.42 16.15 -9.91
CA LEU A 272 15.14 15.80 -10.53
C LEU A 272 14.44 16.96 -11.24
N GLU A 273 14.66 18.22 -10.83
CA GLU A 273 14.11 19.42 -11.50
C GLU A 273 14.73 19.66 -12.89
N LYS A 274 15.70 18.83 -13.29
CA LYS A 274 16.32 18.92 -14.61
C LYS A 274 15.36 18.61 -15.77
N TYR A 275 14.37 17.75 -15.53
CA TYR A 275 13.41 17.31 -16.54
C TYR A 275 12.00 17.26 -15.93
N ASP A 276 11.01 17.84 -16.62
CA ASP A 276 9.60 17.79 -16.21
C ASP A 276 9.11 16.35 -16.04
N GLU A 277 9.66 15.43 -16.82
CA GLU A 277 9.38 14.00 -16.74
C GLU A 277 9.69 13.40 -15.37
N CYS A 278 10.71 13.90 -14.65
CA CYS A 278 10.98 13.42 -13.31
C CYS A 278 9.84 13.79 -12.37
N LEU A 279 9.31 15.01 -12.48
CA LEU A 279 8.33 15.56 -11.55
C LEU A 279 6.91 14.97 -11.69
N LYS A 280 6.64 14.17 -12.72
CA LYS A 280 5.30 13.64 -13.06
C LYS A 280 4.60 12.94 -11.89
N TYR A 281 5.35 12.23 -11.05
CA TYR A 281 4.81 11.42 -9.95
C TYR A 281 5.32 11.86 -8.56
N VAL A 282 5.70 13.14 -8.41
CA VAL A 282 6.03 13.71 -7.09
C VAL A 282 4.74 13.89 -6.27
N LYS A 283 4.61 13.20 -5.13
CA LYS A 283 3.36 13.18 -4.34
C LYS A 283 2.90 14.57 -3.92
N THR A 284 3.82 15.47 -3.58
CA THR A 284 3.41 16.81 -3.09
C THR A 284 2.63 17.62 -4.11
N TYR A 285 2.96 17.52 -5.41
CA TYR A 285 2.16 18.16 -6.45
C TYR A 285 0.75 17.59 -6.56
N TRP A 286 0.57 16.31 -6.23
CA TRP A 286 -0.73 15.66 -6.19
C TRP A 286 -1.52 16.00 -4.93
N TYR A 287 -0.86 16.15 -3.77
CA TYR A 287 -1.50 16.60 -2.54
C TYR A 287 -2.12 17.99 -2.65
N LEU A 288 -1.54 18.88 -3.47
CA LEU A 288 -2.09 20.22 -3.74
C LEU A 288 -3.40 20.22 -4.54
N ARG A 289 -3.81 19.09 -5.13
CA ARG A 289 -5.03 19.00 -5.95
C ARG A 289 -6.31 18.87 -5.14
N THR A 290 -6.19 18.60 -3.84
CA THR A 290 -7.33 18.48 -2.93
C THR A 290 -7.03 19.23 -1.64
N ASN A 291 -8.06 19.54 -0.85
CA ASN A 291 -7.87 20.16 0.47
C ASN A 291 -7.47 19.12 1.55
N ASN A 292 -7.19 17.86 1.18
CA ASN A 292 -6.95 16.78 2.15
C ASN A 292 -5.70 17.04 2.98
N TYR A 293 -4.59 17.41 2.35
CA TYR A 293 -3.34 17.72 3.06
C TYR A 293 -3.50 18.96 3.96
N GLU A 294 -4.14 20.02 3.45
CA GLU A 294 -4.44 21.23 4.23
C GLU A 294 -5.34 20.93 5.44
N ASN A 295 -6.39 20.13 5.28
CA ASN A 295 -7.29 19.73 6.36
C ASN A 295 -6.57 18.87 7.41
N PHE A 296 -5.65 18.02 6.98
CA PHE A 296 -4.77 17.27 7.87
C PHE A 296 -3.86 18.19 8.69
N LEU A 297 -3.19 19.17 8.05
CA LEU A 297 -2.35 20.14 8.75
C LEU A 297 -3.15 20.96 9.77
N LYS A 298 -4.34 21.46 9.38
CA LYS A 298 -5.27 22.14 10.29
C LYS A 298 -5.62 21.30 11.51
N PHE A 299 -5.75 19.98 11.37
CA PHE A 299 -6.06 19.09 12.47
C PHE A 299 -4.90 18.99 13.48
N ILE A 300 -3.68 18.73 13.01
CA ILE A 300 -2.51 18.58 13.89
C ILE A 300 -2.10 19.90 14.57
N ASP A 301 -2.44 21.04 13.96
CA ASP A 301 -2.17 22.37 14.52
C ASP A 301 -3.29 22.88 15.46
N SER A 302 -4.45 22.22 15.49
CA SER A 302 -5.64 22.72 16.22
C SER A 302 -5.61 22.54 17.74
N ASP A 303 -5.04 21.45 18.23
CA ASP A 303 -4.97 21.08 19.66
C ASP A 303 -3.90 19.99 19.84
N GLU A 304 -3.52 19.72 21.09
CA GLU A 304 -2.70 18.55 21.44
C GLU A 304 -3.37 17.25 20.94
N PHE A 305 -2.59 16.22 20.58
CA PHE A 305 -3.12 14.95 20.08
C PHE A 305 -2.29 13.70 20.46
N GLU A 306 -2.94 12.53 20.49
CA GLU A 306 -2.27 11.22 20.44
C GLU A 306 -2.33 10.65 19.02
N VAL A 307 -1.30 9.91 18.64
CA VAL A 307 -1.22 9.21 17.35
C VAL A 307 -1.35 7.72 17.56
N TYR A 308 -2.29 7.09 16.84
CA TYR A 308 -2.46 5.64 16.81
C TYR A 308 -2.06 5.14 15.43
N VAL A 309 -1.15 4.17 15.36
CA VAL A 309 -0.67 3.63 14.08
C VAL A 309 -1.23 2.23 13.90
N MET A 310 -1.92 1.98 12.79
CA MET A 310 -2.58 0.71 12.46
C MET A 310 -2.19 0.22 11.08
N GLY A 311 -1.44 -0.87 11.01
CA GLY A 311 -1.10 -1.52 9.72
C GLY A 311 -0.33 -0.63 8.74
N HIS A 312 0.21 0.51 9.19
CA HIS A 312 1.04 1.39 8.39
C HIS A 312 2.48 0.91 8.44
N SER A 313 3.13 0.79 7.27
CA SER A 313 4.53 0.37 7.16
C SER A 313 5.52 1.44 7.63
N CYS A 314 5.07 2.69 7.71
CA CYS A 314 5.92 3.87 7.92
C CYS A 314 7.08 3.91 6.92
N GLY A 315 6.77 3.59 5.66
CA GLY A 315 7.72 3.54 4.57
C GLY A 315 8.34 4.89 4.25
N MET A 316 9.44 4.86 3.50
CA MET A 316 10.21 6.05 3.13
C MET A 316 9.44 6.98 2.19
N SER A 317 8.43 6.47 1.47
CA SER A 317 7.58 7.23 0.55
C SER A 317 6.75 8.33 1.23
N ASP A 318 6.45 8.16 2.52
CA ASP A 318 5.57 9.04 3.31
C ASP A 318 6.31 9.69 4.49
N LYS A 319 7.65 9.73 4.39
CA LYS A 319 8.52 10.08 5.50
C LYS A 319 8.32 11.52 5.97
N THR A 320 8.24 12.49 5.08
CA THR A 320 8.08 13.90 5.47
C THR A 320 6.75 14.13 6.18
N MET A 321 5.67 13.52 5.71
CA MET A 321 4.36 13.59 6.36
C MET A 321 4.37 12.90 7.73
N LEU A 322 4.99 11.73 7.85
CA LEU A 322 5.12 11.07 9.15
C LEU A 322 6.03 11.86 10.11
N SER A 323 7.09 12.49 9.58
CA SER A 323 7.98 13.38 10.33
C SER A 323 7.20 14.57 10.89
N SER A 324 6.36 15.22 10.07
CA SER A 324 5.53 16.35 10.50
C SER A 324 4.51 15.96 11.57
N ILE A 325 4.06 14.70 11.61
CA ILE A 325 3.19 14.16 12.67
C ILE A 325 3.98 13.89 13.95
N PHE A 326 5.04 13.09 13.85
CA PHE A 326 5.74 12.57 15.02
C PHE A 326 6.63 13.60 15.72
N ASN A 327 7.13 14.59 14.97
CA ASN A 327 7.94 15.67 15.49
C ASN A 327 7.11 16.93 15.85
N ASN A 328 5.78 16.90 15.69
CA ASN A 328 4.91 18.02 16.06
C ASN A 328 4.91 18.24 17.59
N SER A 329 5.01 19.49 18.04
CA SER A 329 4.97 19.86 19.46
C SER A 329 3.62 19.52 20.15
N ASN A 330 2.55 19.41 19.37
CA ASN A 330 1.22 19.00 19.82
C ASN A 330 1.07 17.48 19.96
N CYS A 331 1.97 16.67 19.38
CA CYS A 331 1.96 15.21 19.53
C CYS A 331 2.42 14.82 20.94
N LYS A 332 1.53 14.23 21.75
CA LYS A 332 1.83 13.87 23.17
C LYS A 332 2.11 12.41 23.41
N LYS A 333 1.66 11.54 22.50
CA LYS A 333 1.80 10.09 22.65
C LYS A 333 1.64 9.41 21.30
N ILE A 334 2.47 8.40 21.05
CA ILE A 334 2.34 7.51 19.91
C ILE A 334 2.03 6.10 20.44
N LYS A 335 0.99 5.46 19.91
CA LYS A 335 0.59 4.09 20.23
C LYS A 335 0.54 3.28 18.94
N ILE A 336 1.34 2.21 18.86
CA ILE A 336 1.26 1.26 17.75
C ILE A 336 0.24 0.20 18.15
N LEU A 337 -0.77 -0.02 17.30
CA LEU A 337 -1.74 -1.09 17.49
C LEU A 337 -1.34 -2.26 16.59
N THR A 338 -1.04 -3.39 17.22
CA THR A 338 -0.84 -4.65 16.53
C THR A 338 -2.18 -5.36 16.39
N TYR A 339 -2.38 -6.00 15.25
CA TYR A 339 -3.48 -6.95 15.09
C TYR A 339 -2.95 -8.32 15.52
N ASP A 340 -3.46 -8.86 16.63
CA ASP A 340 -3.21 -10.25 16.99
C ASP A 340 -4.02 -11.12 16.01
N MET A 341 -3.32 -11.87 15.15
CA MET A 341 -3.91 -12.79 14.17
C MET A 341 -4.59 -14.00 14.80
#